data_AF-A0A653BMC5-F1
#
_entry.id   AF-A0A653BMC5-F1
#
_cell.length_a   1.000
_cell.length_b   1.000
_cell.length_c   1.000
_cell.angle_alpha   90.00
_cell.angle_beta   90.00
_cell.angle_gamma   90.00
#
_symmetry.space_group_name_H-M   'P 1'
#
loop_
_entity.id
_entity.type
_entity.pdbx_description
1 polymer ?
#
loop_
_entity_poly.entity_id
_entity_poly.type
_entity_poly.pdbx_seq_one_letter_code
_entity_poly.pdbx_strand_id
1 'polypeptide(L)'
;RKASSNLFYGGEVMKESDMQNLEDIGARVTHKYQIDNNGQWDLPDLKVTIMWPMRVSPGPDSTDQTGKWLLYLESLPRVSGIGVTGYCVVPDGKVNELNLNSTKPMLEEPENLIMPDEFSRTSDSPIRLRRRRAADYVVPSRTITKGGKKRKVVSMDCRQENSAKCVTIMCTIKKLNRGNQAEIDIKSRIWNSTLVEGYRNVDWVVIKSQAYVELGDKSFNVSSESISVISAETIAYPEIVLADSGLNWWIIAGAVLAGLLLLVLLIIFLYKCGFFKRKRVSDDPMMSGNLQKKGEAENLLNKEK
;
A
#
# COMPACT_ATOMS: atom_id res chain seq x y z
N ARG A 1 -22.35 -10.29 -5.87
CA ARG A 1 -22.25 -8.90 -5.34
C ARG A 1 -20.98 -8.23 -5.90
N LYS A 2 -20.87 -6.89 -5.91
CA LYS A 2 -19.61 -6.22 -6.25
C LYS A 2 -18.73 -6.09 -5.01
N ALA A 3 -17.67 -6.89 -4.94
CA ALA A 3 -16.65 -6.79 -3.89
C ALA A 3 -15.45 -5.98 -4.40
N SER A 4 -14.86 -5.17 -3.52
CA SER A 4 -13.64 -4.42 -3.80
C SER A 4 -12.59 -4.66 -2.71
N SER A 5 -11.41 -5.14 -3.09
CA SER A 5 -10.26 -5.23 -2.19
C SER A 5 -9.53 -3.89 -2.14
N ASN A 6 -9.06 -3.46 -0.96
CA ASN A 6 -8.26 -2.24 -0.79
C ASN A 6 -6.91 -2.61 -0.19
N LEU A 7 -5.80 -2.19 -0.82
CA LEU A 7 -4.45 -2.49 -0.37
C LEU A 7 -3.48 -1.34 -0.65
N PHE A 8 -2.26 -1.43 -0.10
CA PHE A 8 -1.16 -0.52 -0.40
C PHE A 8 -0.06 -1.23 -1.21
N TYR A 9 0.58 -0.51 -2.13
CA TYR A 9 1.76 -0.95 -2.88
C TYR A 9 2.95 -0.03 -2.62
N GLY A 10 4.12 -0.59 -2.37
CA GLY A 10 5.29 0.16 -1.93
C GLY A 10 6.55 -0.70 -1.91
N GLY A 11 7.52 -0.32 -1.07
CA GLY A 11 8.84 -0.95 -1.01
C GLY A 11 9.79 -0.61 -2.17
N GLU A 12 10.90 -1.35 -2.23
CA GLU A 12 11.94 -1.16 -3.26
C GLU A 12 11.60 -1.85 -4.58
N VAL A 13 12.13 -1.31 -5.69
CA VAL A 13 11.92 -1.86 -7.03
C VAL A 13 12.88 -3.03 -7.26
N MET A 14 12.40 -4.25 -7.02
CA MET A 14 13.10 -5.48 -7.34
C MET A 14 12.81 -5.96 -8.77
N LYS A 15 13.81 -6.57 -9.42
CA LYS A 15 13.64 -7.20 -10.74
C LYS A 15 13.07 -8.60 -10.61
N GLU A 16 12.47 -9.08 -11.69
CA GLU A 16 11.95 -10.46 -11.81
C GLU A 16 13.00 -11.54 -11.55
N SER A 17 14.26 -11.32 -11.95
CA SER A 17 15.38 -12.24 -11.68
C SER A 17 15.80 -12.33 -10.22
N ASP A 18 15.43 -11.33 -9.42
CA ASP A 18 15.95 -11.12 -8.06
C ASP A 18 14.93 -11.60 -7.00
N MET A 19 13.72 -12.00 -7.43
CA MET A 19 12.65 -12.54 -6.58
C MET A 19 12.89 -14.02 -6.28
N GLN A 20 12.78 -14.41 -5.01
CA GLN A 20 12.99 -15.79 -4.54
C GLN A 20 11.73 -16.35 -3.89
N ASN A 21 10.99 -15.49 -3.20
CA ASN A 21 9.75 -15.81 -2.51
C ASN A 21 8.57 -15.09 -3.15
N LEU A 22 7.39 -15.66 -3.00
CA LEU A 22 6.14 -15.00 -3.36
C LEU A 22 5.96 -13.68 -2.59
N GLU A 23 6.54 -13.56 -1.39
CA GLU A 23 6.45 -12.36 -0.54
C GLU A 23 7.16 -11.15 -1.16
N ASP A 24 8.18 -11.39 -1.98
CA ASP A 24 8.99 -10.37 -2.63
C ASP A 24 8.20 -9.62 -3.73
N ILE A 25 7.14 -10.24 -4.27
CA ILE A 25 6.27 -9.65 -5.30
C ILE A 25 5.45 -8.48 -4.75
N GLY A 26 4.89 -8.63 -3.54
CA GLY A 26 3.95 -7.70 -2.93
C GLY A 26 2.74 -8.39 -2.28
N ALA A 27 1.73 -7.59 -1.92
CA ALA A 27 0.59 -8.04 -1.12
C ALA A 27 -0.27 -9.11 -1.82
N ARG A 28 -0.74 -10.10 -1.04
CA ARG A 28 -1.71 -11.12 -1.51
C ARG A 28 -3.08 -10.51 -1.72
N VAL A 29 -3.70 -10.87 -2.85
CA VAL A 29 -5.01 -10.45 -3.32
C VAL A 29 -5.83 -11.69 -3.69
N THR A 30 -6.99 -11.86 -3.05
CA THR A 30 -7.95 -12.91 -3.38
C THR A 30 -9.15 -12.29 -4.10
N HIS A 31 -9.37 -12.65 -5.36
CA HIS A 31 -10.62 -12.32 -6.06
C HIS A 31 -11.60 -13.49 -5.90
N LYS A 32 -12.73 -13.22 -5.24
CA LYS A 32 -13.77 -14.21 -4.93
C LYS A 32 -14.99 -13.98 -5.84
N TYR A 33 -15.43 -15.02 -6.54
CA TYR A 33 -16.60 -14.98 -7.41
C TYR A 33 -17.67 -15.94 -6.88
N GLN A 34 -18.80 -15.39 -6.44
CA GLN A 34 -19.95 -16.14 -5.96
C GLN A 34 -21.00 -16.31 -7.08
N ILE A 35 -21.45 -17.54 -7.30
CA ILE A 35 -22.49 -17.94 -8.26
C ILE A 35 -23.65 -18.57 -7.47
N ASP A 36 -24.82 -17.94 -7.50
CA ASP A 36 -26.00 -18.35 -6.74
C ASP A 36 -27.07 -18.94 -7.66
N ASN A 37 -27.53 -20.18 -7.40
CA ASN A 37 -28.69 -20.72 -8.11
C ASN A 37 -30.01 -20.31 -7.42
N ASN A 38 -30.48 -19.11 -7.74
CA ASN A 38 -31.78 -18.60 -7.33
C ASN A 38 -32.95 -19.06 -8.25
N GLY A 39 -32.70 -20.01 -9.15
CA GLY A 39 -33.71 -20.56 -10.06
C GLY A 39 -34.70 -21.50 -9.38
N GLN A 40 -35.69 -21.97 -10.13
CA GLN A 40 -36.68 -22.95 -9.65
C GLN A 40 -36.22 -24.41 -9.82
N TRP A 41 -35.10 -24.63 -10.52
CA TRP A 41 -34.58 -25.93 -10.93
C TRP A 41 -33.09 -26.05 -10.61
N ASP A 42 -32.59 -27.27 -10.47
CA ASP A 42 -31.16 -27.54 -10.41
C ASP A 42 -30.53 -27.21 -11.77
N LEU A 43 -29.36 -26.56 -11.75
CA LEU A 43 -28.64 -26.21 -12.96
C LEU A 43 -27.71 -27.35 -13.40
N PRO A 44 -27.52 -27.55 -14.72
CA PRO A 44 -26.51 -28.44 -15.26
C PRO A 44 -25.10 -27.87 -15.01
N ASP A 45 -24.08 -28.51 -15.56
CA ASP A 45 -22.69 -28.03 -15.44
C ASP A 45 -22.55 -26.59 -15.99
N LEU A 46 -22.00 -25.70 -15.16
CA LEU A 46 -21.77 -24.29 -15.47
C LEU A 46 -20.33 -24.09 -15.92
N LYS A 47 -20.12 -23.28 -16.96
CA LYS A 47 -18.80 -22.82 -17.38
C LYS A 47 -18.64 -21.35 -16.98
N VAL A 48 -17.64 -21.05 -16.18
CA VAL A 48 -17.30 -19.69 -15.75
C VAL A 48 -15.97 -19.30 -16.37
N THR A 49 -16.00 -18.32 -17.24
CA THR A 49 -14.82 -17.78 -17.93
C THR A 49 -14.40 -16.50 -17.23
N ILE A 50 -13.21 -16.47 -16.63
CA ILE A 50 -12.63 -15.29 -15.97
C ILE A 50 -11.48 -14.73 -16.80
N MET A 51 -11.58 -13.46 -17.20
CA MET A 51 -10.49 -12.68 -17.78
C MET A 51 -9.64 -12.07 -16.66
N TRP A 52 -8.38 -12.50 -16.57
CA TRP A 52 -7.47 -12.17 -15.48
C TRP A 52 -6.34 -11.21 -15.92
N PRO A 53 -6.24 -9.98 -15.38
CA PRO A 53 -5.27 -8.97 -15.81
C PRO A 53 -3.87 -9.24 -15.23
N MET A 54 -3.14 -10.12 -15.90
CA MET A 54 -1.84 -10.64 -15.45
C MET A 54 -0.69 -9.67 -15.63
N ARG A 55 -0.68 -8.91 -16.74
CA ARG A 55 0.39 -7.97 -17.11
C ARG A 55 -0.22 -6.62 -17.56
N VAL A 56 0.48 -5.52 -17.35
CA VAL A 56 0.12 -4.17 -17.87
C VAL A 56 0.37 -4.14 -19.37
N SER A 57 -0.46 -3.39 -20.13
CA SER A 57 -0.23 -3.25 -21.56
C SER A 57 1.09 -2.51 -21.88
N PRO A 58 1.95 -3.07 -22.75
CA PRO A 58 3.23 -2.45 -23.15
C PRO A 58 3.02 -1.14 -23.92
N GLY A 59 3.94 -0.18 -23.76
CA GLY A 59 3.98 1.07 -24.51
C GLY A 59 4.21 0.86 -26.02
N PRO A 60 3.75 1.77 -26.90
CA PRO A 60 4.04 1.70 -28.34
C PRO A 60 5.55 1.74 -28.63
N ASP A 61 6.32 2.46 -27.81
CA ASP A 61 7.78 2.60 -27.91
C ASP A 61 8.54 1.54 -27.10
N SER A 62 7.84 0.60 -26.45
CA SER A 62 8.49 -0.40 -25.59
C SER A 62 9.15 -1.51 -26.42
N THR A 63 10.40 -1.82 -26.07
CA THR A 63 11.15 -2.92 -26.71
C THR A 63 10.66 -4.30 -26.27
N ASP A 64 10.12 -4.40 -25.06
CA ASP A 64 9.52 -5.63 -24.53
C ASP A 64 7.99 -5.61 -24.70
N GLN A 65 7.52 -6.28 -25.75
CA GLN A 65 6.10 -6.47 -26.00
C GLN A 65 5.44 -7.42 -24.98
N THR A 66 6.16 -8.09 -24.08
CA THR A 66 5.57 -8.98 -23.06
C THR A 66 4.69 -8.19 -22.09
N GLY A 67 5.16 -6.99 -21.71
CA GLY A 67 4.52 -6.13 -20.71
C GLY A 67 4.85 -6.57 -19.28
N LYS A 68 4.91 -5.59 -18.37
CA LYS A 68 5.27 -5.82 -16.96
C LYS A 68 4.14 -6.47 -16.18
N TRP A 69 4.48 -7.25 -15.16
CA TRP A 69 3.55 -7.90 -14.25
C TRP A 69 2.57 -6.97 -13.54
N LEU A 70 1.35 -7.47 -13.27
CA LEU A 70 0.29 -6.74 -12.58
C LEU A 70 -0.33 -7.57 -11.44
N LEU A 71 -1.09 -8.62 -11.78
CA LEU A 71 -1.60 -9.61 -10.81
C LEU A 71 -1.01 -10.99 -11.12
N TYR A 72 -0.03 -11.38 -10.31
CA TYR A 72 0.66 -12.66 -10.41
C TYR A 72 -0.19 -13.79 -9.82
N LEU A 73 -0.44 -14.86 -10.57
CA LEU A 73 -1.24 -16.00 -10.08
C LEU A 73 -0.38 -16.89 -9.15
N GLU A 74 -0.78 -16.98 -7.89
CA GLU A 74 -0.05 -17.71 -6.85
C GLU A 74 -0.33 -19.22 -6.92
N SER A 75 -1.59 -19.60 -7.13
CA SER A 75 -2.04 -20.98 -7.17
C SER A 75 -3.17 -21.19 -8.16
N LEU A 76 -3.46 -22.44 -8.50
CA LEU A 76 -4.67 -22.79 -9.25
C LEU A 76 -5.92 -22.28 -8.50
N PRO A 77 -6.90 -21.67 -9.19
CA PRO A 77 -8.15 -21.26 -8.58
C PRO A 77 -8.92 -22.45 -8.00
N ARG A 78 -9.60 -22.22 -6.87
CA ARG A 78 -10.37 -23.25 -6.17
C ARG A 78 -11.87 -22.99 -6.29
N VAL A 79 -12.64 -24.03 -6.58
CA VAL A 79 -14.10 -24.01 -6.50
C VAL A 79 -14.52 -24.61 -5.16
N SER A 80 -15.40 -23.93 -4.43
CA SER A 80 -15.97 -24.38 -3.16
C SER A 80 -17.49 -24.14 -3.13
N GLY A 81 -18.18 -24.74 -2.17
CA GLY A 81 -19.64 -24.61 -2.01
C GLY A 81 -20.27 -25.86 -1.40
N ILE A 82 -21.49 -25.73 -0.86
CA ILE A 82 -22.19 -26.83 -0.19
C ILE A 82 -22.66 -27.85 -1.23
N GLY A 83 -22.09 -29.05 -1.19
CA GLY A 83 -22.37 -30.11 -2.17
C GLY A 83 -21.89 -29.81 -3.60
N VAL A 84 -21.11 -28.74 -3.78
CA VAL A 84 -20.59 -28.32 -5.08
C VAL A 84 -19.28 -29.04 -5.37
N THR A 85 -19.12 -29.52 -6.60
CA THR A 85 -17.81 -29.98 -7.11
C THR A 85 -17.45 -29.21 -8.38
N GLY A 86 -16.18 -28.91 -8.57
CA GLY A 86 -15.73 -28.13 -9.72
C GLY A 86 -14.21 -28.07 -9.81
N TYR A 87 -13.73 -27.60 -10.94
CA TYR A 87 -12.29 -27.43 -11.20
C TYR A 87 -12.07 -26.24 -12.12
N CYS A 88 -10.88 -25.65 -12.04
CA CYS A 88 -10.47 -24.55 -12.90
C CYS A 88 -9.24 -24.93 -13.71
N VAL A 89 -9.25 -24.58 -14.99
CA VAL A 89 -8.15 -24.70 -15.93
C VAL A 89 -7.59 -23.32 -16.20
N VAL A 90 -6.28 -23.21 -16.11
CA VAL A 90 -5.48 -22.01 -16.42
C VAL A 90 -4.50 -22.44 -17.51
N PRO A 91 -4.15 -21.59 -18.49
CA PRO A 91 -3.21 -21.98 -19.55
C PRO A 91 -1.86 -22.45 -18.98
N ASP A 92 -1.22 -23.39 -19.66
CA ASP A 92 0.00 -24.04 -19.17
C ASP A 92 1.11 -23.02 -18.87
N GLY A 93 1.79 -23.23 -17.74
CA GLY A 93 2.85 -22.33 -17.29
C GLY A 93 2.38 -20.90 -16.97
N LYS A 94 1.10 -20.67 -16.65
CA LYS A 94 0.57 -19.37 -16.17
C LYS A 94 0.25 -19.29 -14.67
N VAL A 95 0.30 -20.41 -13.97
CA VAL A 95 0.23 -20.43 -12.49
C VAL A 95 1.64 -20.48 -11.94
N ASN A 96 2.00 -19.55 -11.06
CA ASN A 96 3.33 -19.40 -10.48
C ASN A 96 4.47 -19.52 -11.52
N GLU A 97 4.44 -18.71 -12.60
CA GLU A 97 5.39 -18.82 -13.74
C GLU A 97 6.87 -18.87 -13.31
N LEU A 98 7.20 -18.23 -12.19
CA LEU A 98 8.55 -18.09 -11.64
C LEU A 98 8.91 -19.19 -10.60
N ASN A 99 8.00 -20.12 -10.31
CA ASN A 99 8.17 -21.22 -9.36
C ASN A 99 8.63 -20.76 -7.96
N LEU A 100 8.14 -19.60 -7.51
CA LEU A 100 8.51 -18.99 -6.23
C LEU A 100 7.88 -19.77 -5.07
N ASN A 101 8.60 -19.82 -3.95
CA ASN A 101 8.13 -20.45 -2.71
C ASN A 101 7.32 -19.47 -1.86
N SER A 102 6.38 -19.97 -1.05
CA SER A 102 5.73 -19.19 0.01
C SER A 102 6.45 -19.46 1.32
N THR A 103 7.00 -18.42 1.95
CA THR A 103 7.64 -18.54 3.27
C THR A 103 6.64 -18.60 4.42
N LYS A 104 5.40 -18.14 4.19
CA LYS A 104 4.32 -18.12 5.19
C LYS A 104 3.24 -19.16 4.89
N PRO A 105 2.66 -19.82 5.91
CA PRO A 105 1.52 -20.69 5.73
C PRO A 105 0.27 -19.90 5.33
N MET A 106 -0.62 -20.55 4.57
CA MET A 106 -1.75 -19.92 3.88
C MET A 106 -2.84 -19.30 4.79
N LEU A 107 -2.75 -19.48 6.11
CA LEU A 107 -3.65 -18.89 7.11
C LEU A 107 -3.12 -17.63 7.80
N GLU A 108 -1.81 -17.32 7.70
CA GLU A 108 -1.17 -16.29 8.54
C GLU A 108 -1.07 -14.90 7.87
N GLU A 109 -1.32 -14.78 6.58
CA GLU A 109 -1.40 -13.46 5.93
C GLU A 109 -2.83 -12.92 5.99
N PRO A 110 -3.07 -11.77 6.65
CA PRO A 110 -4.41 -11.16 6.66
C PRO A 110 -4.82 -10.76 5.24
N GLU A 111 -6.06 -11.08 4.86
CA GLU A 111 -6.65 -10.69 3.58
C GLU A 111 -6.88 -9.15 3.54
N ASN A 112 -5.81 -8.40 3.29
CA ASN A 112 -5.76 -6.94 3.16
C ASN A 112 -6.14 -6.18 4.44
N LEU A 113 -5.14 -5.71 5.19
CA LEU A 113 -5.13 -4.47 6.01
C LEU A 113 -3.89 -4.47 6.94
N ILE A 114 -2.70 -4.38 6.34
CA ILE A 114 -1.49 -3.95 7.06
C ILE A 114 -1.05 -2.65 6.40
N MET A 115 -1.28 -1.52 7.07
CA MET A 115 -0.32 -0.42 6.98
C MET A 115 0.98 -0.96 7.59
N PRO A 116 2.13 -0.86 6.92
CA PRO A 116 3.41 -1.17 7.54
C PRO A 116 3.54 -0.39 8.85
N ASP A 117 3.94 -1.09 9.92
CA ASP A 117 4.08 -0.49 11.24
C ASP A 117 5.17 0.60 11.20
N GLU A 118 5.04 1.60 12.06
CA GLU A 118 5.93 2.76 12.00
C GLU A 118 7.39 2.39 12.28
N PHE A 119 8.29 3.11 11.61
CA PHE A 119 9.63 3.41 12.08
C PHE A 119 10.72 2.34 11.88
N SER A 120 11.37 2.41 10.71
CA SER A 120 12.83 2.27 10.65
C SER A 120 13.45 3.45 9.93
N ARG A 121 14.07 4.35 10.70
CA ARG A 121 14.91 5.43 10.15
C ARG A 121 16.25 4.85 9.68
N THR A 122 16.27 4.20 8.51
CA THR A 122 17.51 4.14 7.73
C THR A 122 17.70 5.51 7.08
N SER A 123 18.86 6.13 7.35
CA SER A 123 19.23 7.43 6.80
C SER A 123 19.68 7.26 5.35
N ASP A 124 18.75 6.88 4.48
CA ASP A 124 19.09 6.57 3.11
C ASP A 124 19.28 7.83 2.27
N SER A 125 20.29 7.79 1.41
CA SER A 125 20.65 8.93 0.59
C SER A 125 19.51 9.24 -0.39
N PRO A 126 19.35 10.50 -0.86
CA PRO A 126 18.39 10.79 -1.91
C PRO A 126 18.83 10.08 -3.19
N ILE A 127 18.32 8.86 -3.41
CA ILE A 127 18.50 8.11 -4.65
C ILE A 127 17.93 9.00 -5.75
N ARG A 128 18.84 9.68 -6.45
CA ARG A 128 18.54 10.45 -7.65
C ARG A 128 18.20 9.45 -8.75
N LEU A 129 17.01 8.86 -8.67
CA LEU A 129 16.38 8.09 -9.73
C LEU A 129 16.45 8.94 -10.98
N ARG A 130 17.37 8.54 -11.87
CA ARG A 130 17.74 9.28 -13.07
C ARG A 130 16.46 9.42 -13.88
N ARG A 131 15.98 10.66 -14.05
CA ARG A 131 14.75 11.01 -14.79
C ARG A 131 14.92 10.77 -16.30
N ARG A 132 15.15 9.50 -16.68
CA ARG A 132 15.41 8.98 -18.02
C ARG A 132 14.94 7.51 -18.15
N ARG A 133 13.68 7.29 -17.80
CA ARG A 133 12.78 6.34 -18.46
C ARG A 133 11.39 6.86 -18.16
N ALA A 134 10.86 7.65 -19.10
CA ALA A 134 9.46 8.01 -19.05
C ALA A 134 8.70 6.74 -19.44
N ALA A 135 7.94 6.20 -18.49
CA ALA A 135 6.87 5.23 -18.68
C ALA A 135 6.85 4.44 -20.01
N ASP A 136 7.51 3.28 -20.07
CA ASP A 136 7.38 2.32 -21.20
C ASP A 136 5.98 1.65 -21.26
N TYR A 137 4.93 2.28 -20.72
CA TYR A 137 3.59 1.73 -20.46
C TYR A 137 2.49 2.75 -20.78
N VAL A 138 1.40 2.29 -21.40
CA VAL A 138 0.37 3.18 -21.99
C VAL A 138 -0.57 3.80 -20.95
N VAL A 139 -0.97 3.03 -19.94
CA VAL A 139 -2.23 3.27 -19.20
C VAL A 139 -2.25 4.66 -18.53
N PRO A 140 -3.04 5.63 -19.03
CA PRO A 140 -2.95 7.00 -18.58
C PRO A 140 -3.80 7.24 -17.32
N SER A 141 -3.32 8.09 -16.42
CA SER A 141 -4.11 8.51 -15.25
C SER A 141 -5.26 9.43 -15.69
N ARG A 142 -6.50 9.06 -15.38
CA ARG A 142 -7.69 9.91 -15.52
C ARG A 142 -7.84 10.77 -14.26
N THR A 143 -8.10 12.06 -14.41
CA THR A 143 -8.37 12.93 -13.26
C THR A 143 -9.88 12.93 -12.96
N ILE A 144 -10.27 12.52 -11.76
CA ILE A 144 -11.66 12.54 -11.29
C ILE A 144 -11.81 13.53 -10.12
N THR A 145 -13.01 14.06 -9.91
CA THR A 145 -13.33 14.86 -8.72
C THR A 145 -14.04 13.97 -7.71
N LYS A 146 -13.43 13.72 -6.54
CA LYS A 146 -14.04 12.93 -5.45
C LYS A 146 -13.89 13.71 -4.13
N GLY A 147 -15.02 14.04 -3.51
CA GLY A 147 -15.04 14.86 -2.27
C GLY A 147 -14.45 16.26 -2.47
N GLY A 148 -14.78 16.94 -3.57
CA GLY A 148 -14.28 18.28 -3.90
C GLY A 148 -12.81 18.37 -4.32
N LYS A 149 -12.02 17.29 -4.17
CA LYS A 149 -10.60 17.24 -4.57
C LYS A 149 -10.44 16.52 -5.91
N LYS A 150 -9.55 17.05 -6.77
CA LYS A 150 -9.08 16.37 -7.98
C LYS A 150 -8.16 15.22 -7.57
N ARG A 151 -8.36 14.04 -8.16
CA ARG A 151 -7.63 12.80 -7.88
C ARG A 151 -7.21 12.14 -9.19
N LYS A 152 -5.94 11.75 -9.32
CA LYS A 152 -5.41 11.00 -10.45
C LYS A 152 -5.63 9.51 -10.21
N VAL A 153 -6.36 8.85 -11.10
CA VAL A 153 -6.73 7.44 -10.97
C VAL A 153 -6.37 6.70 -12.24
N VAL A 154 -5.73 5.54 -12.10
CA VAL A 154 -5.47 4.63 -13.22
C VAL A 154 -6.45 3.47 -13.13
N SER A 155 -6.98 3.02 -14.27
CA SER A 155 -7.89 1.86 -14.34
C SER A 155 -7.34 0.85 -15.32
N MET A 156 -7.15 -0.37 -14.86
CA MET A 156 -6.65 -1.52 -15.62
C MET A 156 -7.72 -2.60 -15.67
N ASP A 157 -8.18 -2.96 -16.87
CA ASP A 157 -9.10 -4.09 -17.06
C ASP A 157 -8.90 -4.77 -18.42
N CYS A 158 -9.56 -5.92 -18.59
CA CYS A 158 -9.43 -6.77 -19.77
C CYS A 158 -10.35 -6.41 -20.95
N ARG A 159 -11.19 -5.38 -20.83
CA ARG A 159 -12.12 -4.94 -21.89
C ARG A 159 -11.68 -3.64 -22.56
N GLN A 160 -10.95 -2.79 -21.84
CA GLN A 160 -10.32 -1.61 -22.43
C GLN A 160 -9.06 -2.03 -23.19
N GLU A 161 -9.02 -1.73 -24.49
CA GLU A 161 -7.83 -1.92 -25.31
C GLU A 161 -6.63 -1.14 -24.72
N ASN A 162 -5.43 -1.71 -24.88
CA ASN A 162 -4.18 -1.15 -24.37
C ASN A 162 -4.16 -0.84 -22.86
N SER A 163 -4.98 -1.56 -22.07
CA SER A 163 -5.07 -1.42 -20.61
C SER A 163 -4.28 -2.52 -19.87
N ALA A 164 -4.71 -3.77 -20.00
CA ALA A 164 -4.01 -4.93 -19.44
C ALA A 164 -3.93 -6.08 -20.47
N LYS A 165 -2.85 -6.86 -20.39
CA LYS A 165 -2.73 -8.16 -21.03
C LYS A 165 -3.27 -9.23 -20.09
N CYS A 166 -4.34 -9.90 -20.53
CA CYS A 166 -5.09 -10.83 -19.70
C CYS A 166 -4.92 -12.29 -20.13
N VAL A 167 -5.02 -13.19 -19.15
CA VAL A 167 -5.15 -14.64 -19.38
C VAL A 167 -6.59 -15.08 -19.12
N THR A 168 -7.05 -16.10 -19.83
CA THR A 168 -8.39 -16.65 -19.66
C THR A 168 -8.33 -17.87 -18.74
N ILE A 169 -9.04 -17.79 -17.62
CA ILE A 169 -9.22 -18.87 -16.65
C ILE A 169 -10.61 -19.48 -16.91
N MET A 170 -10.69 -20.80 -17.05
CA MET A 170 -11.95 -21.52 -17.31
C MET A 170 -12.28 -22.45 -16.16
N CYS A 171 -13.33 -22.13 -15.40
CA CYS A 171 -13.83 -22.98 -14.32
C CYS A 171 -15.10 -23.73 -14.74
N THR A 172 -15.16 -25.02 -14.42
CA THR A 172 -16.37 -25.84 -14.59
C THR A 172 -16.93 -26.17 -13.21
N ILE A 173 -18.16 -25.74 -12.94
CA ILE A 173 -18.91 -26.06 -11.72
C ILE A 173 -19.92 -27.15 -12.10
N LYS A 174 -19.80 -28.33 -11.48
CA LYS A 174 -20.69 -29.46 -11.78
C LYS A 174 -21.98 -29.33 -10.96
N LYS A 175 -23.13 -29.49 -11.64
CA LYS A 175 -24.49 -29.54 -11.09
C LYS A 175 -24.74 -28.63 -9.86
N LEU A 176 -25.17 -27.40 -10.09
CA LEU A 176 -25.49 -26.47 -9.00
C LEU A 176 -26.97 -26.58 -8.59
N ASN A 177 -27.23 -27.25 -7.47
CA ASN A 177 -28.57 -27.44 -6.93
C ASN A 177 -29.28 -26.11 -6.65
N ARG A 178 -30.62 -26.12 -6.71
CA ARG A 178 -31.48 -24.98 -6.36
C ARG A 178 -31.20 -24.50 -4.93
N GLY A 179 -31.02 -23.19 -4.77
CA GLY A 179 -30.77 -22.56 -3.48
C GLY A 179 -29.34 -22.71 -2.96
N ASN A 180 -28.48 -23.47 -3.66
CA ASN A 180 -27.06 -23.55 -3.33
C ASN A 180 -26.26 -22.46 -4.07
N GLN A 181 -25.09 -22.15 -3.50
CA GLN A 181 -24.11 -21.24 -4.05
C GLN A 181 -22.76 -21.95 -4.25
N ALA A 182 -22.04 -21.52 -5.27
CA ALA A 182 -20.65 -21.90 -5.53
C ALA A 182 -19.75 -20.66 -5.44
N GLU A 183 -18.54 -20.82 -4.93
CA GLU A 183 -17.54 -19.76 -4.83
C GLU A 183 -16.24 -20.18 -5.56
N ILE A 184 -15.68 -19.25 -6.33
CA ILE A 184 -14.39 -19.42 -7.02
C ILE A 184 -13.39 -18.46 -6.40
N ASP A 185 -12.38 -19.00 -5.73
CA ASP A 185 -11.27 -18.26 -5.13
C ASP A 185 -10.07 -18.23 -6.09
N ILE A 186 -9.69 -17.04 -6.55
CA ILE A 186 -8.44 -16.82 -7.29
C ILE A 186 -7.44 -16.11 -6.38
N LYS A 187 -6.38 -16.83 -5.98
CA LYS A 187 -5.29 -16.29 -5.15
C LYS A 187 -4.17 -15.77 -6.02
N SER A 188 -3.74 -14.54 -5.74
CA SER A 188 -2.77 -13.81 -6.52
C SER A 188 -1.96 -12.84 -5.66
N ARG A 189 -0.91 -12.25 -6.21
CA ARG A 189 -0.15 -11.17 -5.56
C ARG A 189 -0.01 -9.98 -6.50
N ILE A 190 -0.12 -8.79 -5.93
CA ILE A 190 0.03 -7.55 -6.69
C ILE A 190 1.51 -7.22 -6.87
N TRP A 191 1.93 -6.89 -8.08
CA TRP A 191 3.34 -6.71 -8.39
C TRP A 191 3.82 -5.29 -8.07
N ASN A 192 4.41 -5.12 -6.87
CA ASN A 192 4.79 -3.83 -6.32
C ASN A 192 5.76 -3.06 -7.23
N SER A 193 6.81 -3.70 -7.76
CA SER A 193 7.81 -3.04 -8.62
C SER A 193 7.18 -2.28 -9.79
N THR A 194 6.22 -2.90 -10.48
CA THR A 194 5.53 -2.29 -11.63
C THR A 194 4.71 -1.09 -11.21
N LEU A 195 4.07 -1.14 -10.03
CA LEU A 195 3.24 -0.04 -9.55
C LEU A 195 4.07 1.11 -8.96
N VAL A 196 5.20 0.81 -8.32
CA VAL A 196 6.14 1.80 -7.78
C VAL A 196 6.90 2.52 -8.90
N GLU A 197 7.41 1.79 -9.91
CA GLU A 197 7.95 2.41 -11.13
C GLU A 197 6.86 3.14 -11.93
N GLY A 198 5.68 2.53 -12.00
CA GLY A 198 4.60 2.89 -12.90
C GLY A 198 3.82 4.13 -12.49
N TYR A 199 3.36 4.11 -11.25
CA TYR A 199 2.14 4.79 -10.82
C TYR A 199 2.27 5.48 -9.44
N ARG A 200 3.47 5.57 -8.87
CA ARG A 200 3.74 6.27 -7.59
C ARG A 200 3.18 7.70 -7.49
N ASN A 201 2.94 8.37 -8.61
CA ASN A 201 2.41 9.75 -8.69
C ASN A 201 0.89 9.85 -8.92
N VAL A 202 0.13 8.77 -8.70
CA VAL A 202 -1.34 8.74 -8.80
C VAL A 202 -1.95 8.51 -7.41
N ASP A 203 -3.20 8.92 -7.18
CA ASP A 203 -3.85 8.75 -5.87
C ASP A 203 -4.22 7.28 -5.59
N TRP A 204 -4.62 6.52 -6.62
CA TRP A 204 -4.77 5.05 -6.58
C TRP A 204 -4.87 4.43 -7.98
N VAL A 205 -4.60 3.13 -8.06
CA VAL A 205 -4.79 2.27 -9.23
C VAL A 205 -5.98 1.34 -8.97
N VAL A 206 -6.85 1.14 -9.96
CA VAL A 206 -7.97 0.19 -9.90
C VAL A 206 -7.71 -0.91 -10.92
N ILE A 207 -7.59 -2.16 -10.47
CA ILE A 207 -7.38 -3.34 -11.30
C ILE A 207 -8.66 -4.17 -11.29
N LYS A 208 -9.15 -4.63 -12.45
CA LYS A 208 -10.41 -5.37 -12.55
C LYS A 208 -10.26 -6.65 -13.35
N SER A 209 -10.62 -7.79 -12.74
CA SER A 209 -10.86 -9.04 -13.46
C SER A 209 -12.36 -9.22 -13.69
N GLN A 210 -12.73 -9.84 -14.80
CA GLN A 210 -14.12 -9.94 -15.25
C GLN A 210 -14.50 -11.41 -15.43
N ALA A 211 -15.69 -11.80 -14.99
CA ALA A 211 -16.22 -13.15 -15.14
C ALA A 211 -17.53 -13.15 -15.93
N TYR A 212 -17.68 -14.20 -16.73
CA TYR A 212 -18.83 -14.50 -17.58
C TYR A 212 -19.27 -15.92 -17.27
N VAL A 213 -20.58 -16.17 -17.19
CA VAL A 213 -21.13 -17.50 -16.87
C VAL A 213 -21.93 -17.98 -18.07
N GLU A 214 -21.67 -19.21 -18.51
CA GLU A 214 -22.38 -19.91 -19.57
C GLU A 214 -22.91 -21.24 -19.02
N LEU A 215 -24.10 -21.66 -19.46
CA LEU A 215 -24.57 -23.01 -19.19
C LEU A 215 -23.90 -24.00 -20.15
N GLY A 216 -23.49 -25.16 -19.65
CA GLY A 216 -23.01 -26.27 -20.48
C GLY A 216 -24.09 -26.85 -21.39
N ASP A 217 -25.36 -26.77 -20.97
CA ASP A 217 -26.53 -27.15 -21.76
C ASP A 217 -27.30 -25.89 -22.22
N LYS A 218 -27.54 -25.79 -23.53
CA LYS A 218 -28.25 -24.69 -24.19
C LYS A 218 -29.77 -24.83 -24.17
N SER A 219 -30.30 -25.95 -23.68
CA SER A 219 -31.74 -26.20 -23.54
C SER A 219 -32.38 -25.34 -22.43
N PHE A 220 -31.59 -24.90 -21.45
CA PHE A 220 -32.02 -24.04 -20.35
C PHE A 220 -32.07 -22.57 -20.80
N ASN A 221 -33.26 -21.99 -20.79
CA ASN A 221 -33.46 -20.57 -21.08
C ASN A 221 -33.19 -19.72 -19.82
N VAL A 222 -32.04 -19.06 -19.78
CA VAL A 222 -31.63 -18.16 -18.69
C VAL A 222 -32.00 -16.73 -19.06
N SER A 223 -32.61 -15.98 -18.13
CA SER A 223 -32.90 -14.56 -18.34
C SER A 223 -31.63 -13.80 -18.67
N SER A 224 -31.68 -12.91 -19.67
CA SER A 224 -30.56 -12.06 -20.08
C SER A 224 -29.99 -11.23 -18.92
N GLU A 225 -30.81 -10.90 -17.91
CA GLU A 225 -30.39 -10.15 -16.71
C GLU A 225 -29.52 -10.99 -15.75
N SER A 226 -29.69 -12.32 -15.75
CA SER A 226 -28.88 -13.24 -14.96
C SER A 226 -27.53 -13.60 -15.58
N ILE A 227 -27.31 -13.31 -16.88
CA ILE A 227 -26.01 -13.46 -17.58
C ILE A 227 -25.25 -12.12 -17.56
N SER A 228 -25.16 -11.50 -16.38
CA SER A 228 -24.46 -10.23 -16.20
C SER A 228 -22.94 -10.42 -16.15
N VAL A 229 -22.17 -9.51 -16.76
CA VAL A 229 -20.71 -9.49 -16.64
C VAL A 229 -20.32 -9.02 -15.24
N ILE A 230 -19.78 -9.92 -14.41
CA ILE A 230 -19.39 -9.60 -13.04
C ILE A 230 -17.93 -9.15 -13.04
N SER A 231 -17.59 -8.14 -12.23
CA SER A 231 -16.20 -7.72 -12.02
C SER A 231 -15.82 -7.74 -10.55
N ALA A 232 -14.62 -8.27 -10.27
CA ALA A 232 -13.93 -8.11 -9.01
C ALA A 232 -12.94 -6.94 -9.17
N GLU A 233 -12.93 -6.01 -8.22
CA GLU A 233 -12.06 -4.83 -8.27
C GLU A 233 -11.03 -4.87 -7.13
N THR A 234 -9.78 -4.59 -7.44
CA THR A 234 -8.74 -4.31 -6.44
C THR A 234 -8.29 -2.86 -6.58
N ILE A 235 -8.35 -2.13 -5.49
CA ILE A 235 -7.96 -0.72 -5.38
C ILE A 235 -6.64 -0.68 -4.62
N ALA A 236 -5.58 -0.36 -5.36
CA ALA A 236 -4.23 -0.31 -4.86
C ALA A 236 -3.83 1.17 -4.67
N TYR A 237 -3.51 1.54 -3.44
CA TYR A 237 -3.03 2.88 -3.07
C TYR A 237 -1.50 2.86 -3.04
N PRO A 238 -0.78 3.89 -3.55
CA PRO A 238 0.64 3.96 -3.28
C PRO A 238 0.81 4.08 -1.77
N GLU A 239 1.75 3.33 -1.23
CA GLU A 239 2.23 3.54 0.12
C GLU A 239 2.68 4.99 0.22
N ILE A 240 2.11 5.71 1.19
CA ILE A 240 2.49 7.09 1.47
C ILE A 240 3.84 7.00 2.19
N VAL A 241 4.91 6.80 1.40
CA VAL A 241 6.18 7.44 1.72
C VAL A 241 5.79 8.89 1.93
N LEU A 242 5.77 9.33 3.19
CA LEU A 242 5.64 10.74 3.52
C LEU A 242 6.74 11.40 2.72
N ALA A 243 6.35 12.02 1.60
CA ALA A 243 7.26 12.75 0.76
C ALA A 243 7.71 13.88 1.68
N ASP A 244 8.90 13.69 2.27
CA ASP A 244 9.47 14.58 3.26
C ASP A 244 9.30 15.97 2.69
N SER A 245 8.41 16.73 3.33
CA SER A 245 7.62 17.76 2.65
C SER A 245 8.48 19.02 2.61
N GLY A 246 9.57 18.92 1.84
CA GLY A 246 10.92 18.99 2.41
C GLY A 246 11.03 20.09 3.43
N LEU A 247 11.00 19.70 4.72
CA LEU A 247 10.65 20.57 5.87
C LEU A 247 11.04 22.01 5.59
N ASN A 248 10.05 22.80 5.15
CA ASN A 248 10.34 24.02 4.43
C ASN A 248 11.08 24.99 5.36
N TRP A 249 12.40 25.12 5.18
CA TRP A 249 13.31 25.66 6.20
C TRP A 249 12.93 27.07 6.65
N TRP A 250 12.28 27.84 5.78
CA TRP A 250 11.70 29.15 6.07
C TRP A 250 10.61 29.11 7.15
N ILE A 251 9.81 28.05 7.22
CA ILE A 251 8.77 27.85 8.25
C ILE A 251 9.42 27.58 9.61
N ILE A 252 10.49 26.75 9.63
CA ILE A 252 11.26 26.49 10.86
C ILE A 252 11.93 27.77 11.35
N ALA A 253 12.61 28.50 10.46
CA ALA A 253 13.24 29.78 10.78
C ALA A 253 12.22 30.82 11.28
N GLY A 254 11.05 30.90 10.65
CA GLY A 254 9.95 31.76 11.08
C GLY A 254 9.40 31.40 12.47
N ALA A 255 9.23 30.11 12.76
CA ALA A 255 8.78 29.62 14.06
C ALA A 255 9.81 29.94 15.18
N VAL A 256 11.11 29.76 14.91
CA VAL A 256 12.18 30.13 15.85
C VAL A 256 12.19 31.63 16.12
N LEU A 257 12.08 32.46 15.08
CA LEU A 257 12.08 33.92 15.22
C LEU A 257 10.84 34.41 16.00
N ALA A 258 9.66 33.86 15.72
CA ALA A 258 8.43 34.16 16.45
C ALA A 258 8.50 33.72 17.93
N GLY A 259 9.04 32.52 18.20
CA GLY A 259 9.25 32.02 19.55
C GLY A 259 10.21 32.88 20.37
N LEU A 260 11.31 33.34 19.77
CA LEU A 260 12.28 34.22 20.43
C LEU A 260 11.69 35.62 20.70
N LEU A 261 10.90 36.17 19.78
CA LEU A 261 10.18 37.42 19.98
C LEU A 261 9.17 37.31 21.14
N LEU A 262 8.41 36.22 21.20
CA LEU A 262 7.48 35.93 22.30
C LEU A 262 8.21 35.79 23.64
N LEU A 263 9.35 35.09 23.68
CA LEU A 263 10.18 34.95 24.88
C LEU A 263 10.62 36.33 25.42
N VAL A 264 11.09 37.22 24.55
CA VAL A 264 11.52 38.58 24.93
C VAL A 264 10.35 39.38 25.51
N LEU A 265 9.17 39.32 24.89
CA LEU A 265 7.96 39.98 25.43
C LEU A 265 7.56 39.42 26.80
N LEU A 266 7.67 38.10 27.01
CA LEU A 266 7.38 37.44 28.28
C LEU A 266 8.35 37.88 29.39
N ILE A 267 9.65 38.00 29.07
CA ILE A 267 10.67 38.53 30.00
C ILE A 267 10.35 39.99 30.38
N ILE A 268 10.00 40.85 29.42
CA ILE A 268 9.62 42.25 29.67
C ILE A 268 8.36 42.32 30.54
N PHE A 269 7.37 41.45 30.30
CA PHE A 269 6.16 41.36 31.11
C PHE A 269 6.46 40.94 32.55
N LEU A 270 7.20 39.84 32.76
CA LEU A 270 7.61 39.39 34.10
C LEU A 270 8.47 40.42 34.84
N TYR A 271 9.32 41.15 34.11
CA TYR A 271 10.11 42.25 34.67
C TYR A 271 9.20 43.42 35.13
N LYS A 272 8.22 43.85 34.31
CA LYS A 272 7.26 44.89 34.70
C LYS A 272 6.29 44.45 35.81
N CYS A 273 5.88 43.18 35.84
CA CYS A 273 5.13 42.59 36.94
C CYS A 273 5.98 42.38 38.21
N GLY A 274 7.28 42.72 38.19
CA GLY A 274 8.14 42.77 39.37
C GLY A 274 8.65 41.42 39.86
N PHE A 275 8.47 40.33 39.08
CA PHE A 275 8.87 38.97 39.48
C PHE A 275 10.37 38.86 39.81
N PHE A 276 11.22 39.60 39.10
CA PHE A 276 12.67 39.64 39.33
C PHE A 276 13.13 40.59 40.46
N LYS A 277 12.21 41.28 41.16
CA LYS A 277 12.56 42.09 42.35
C LYS A 277 12.76 41.20 43.57
N ARG A 278 13.93 40.55 43.63
CA ARG A 278 14.40 39.85 44.83
C ARG A 278 14.53 40.86 45.98
N LYS A 279 13.58 40.87 46.92
CA LYS A 279 13.80 41.47 48.24
C LYS A 279 15.01 40.77 48.84
N ARG A 280 16.16 41.46 48.87
CA ARG A 280 17.21 41.10 49.84
C ARG A 280 16.61 41.42 51.20
N VAL A 281 16.79 40.50 52.16
CA VAL A 281 16.62 40.85 53.56
C VAL A 281 17.62 41.97 53.82
N SER A 282 17.13 43.16 54.15
CA SER A 282 17.96 44.28 54.55
C SER A 282 18.67 43.89 55.84
N ASP A 283 19.96 44.19 55.92
CA ASP A 283 20.77 43.91 57.10
C ASP A 283 20.18 44.59 58.34
N ASP A 284 19.47 43.83 59.18
CA ASP A 284 19.21 44.22 60.56
C ASP A 284 20.57 44.28 61.27
N PRO A 285 20.96 45.41 61.90
CA PRO A 285 22.27 45.60 62.49
C PRO A 285 22.39 44.91 63.87
N MET A 286 21.99 43.64 63.98
CA MET A 286 22.16 42.81 65.15
C MET A 286 22.59 41.39 64.78
N MET A 287 23.88 41.22 64.50
CA MET A 287 24.74 40.17 65.07
C MET A 287 26.17 40.34 64.54
N SER A 288 26.93 41.26 65.16
CA SER A 288 28.37 41.34 64.92
C SER A 288 29.08 40.17 65.63
N GLY A 289 29.19 39.05 64.92
CA GLY A 289 29.94 37.88 65.36
C GLY A 289 31.45 38.13 65.29
N ASN A 290 32.00 38.83 66.29
CA ASN A 290 33.44 38.94 66.48
C ASN A 290 34.06 37.56 66.74
N LEU A 291 34.83 37.04 65.79
CA LEU A 291 35.78 35.97 66.04
C LEU A 291 37.19 36.46 65.69
N GLN A 292 37.97 36.72 66.74
CA GLN A 292 39.33 37.20 66.62
C GLN A 292 40.24 36.11 66.04
N LYS A 293 40.84 36.45 64.90
CA LYS A 293 42.25 36.26 64.56
C LYS A 293 43.08 35.50 65.63
N LYS A 294 43.40 34.23 65.37
CA LYS A 294 44.63 33.62 65.91
C LYS A 294 45.66 33.58 64.78
N GLY A 295 46.61 34.51 64.82
CA GLY A 295 47.75 34.49 63.91
C GLY A 295 48.81 33.55 64.45
N GLU A 296 49.30 32.66 63.60
CA GLU A 296 50.55 31.95 63.78
C GLU A 296 51.43 32.37 62.60
N ALA A 297 52.29 33.35 62.86
CA ALA A 297 53.33 33.79 61.95
C ALA A 297 54.66 33.18 62.40
N GLU A 298 55.64 33.13 61.49
CA GLU A 298 56.98 32.56 61.70
C GLU A 298 56.99 31.02 61.86
N ASN A 299 57.95 30.23 61.36
CA ASN A 299 59.27 30.44 60.73
C ASN A 299 59.65 29.11 59.98
N LEU A 300 60.45 28.99 58.91
CA LEU A 300 61.42 29.84 58.17
C LEU A 300 61.43 29.46 56.65
N LEU A 301 62.42 30.02 55.92
CA LEU A 301 62.91 29.76 54.55
C LEU A 301 62.82 28.33 53.96
N ASN A 302 62.47 28.26 52.67
CA ASN A 302 63.32 27.80 51.54
C ASN A 302 62.51 28.04 50.25
N LYS A 303 62.88 28.85 49.25
CA LYS A 303 64.18 29.15 48.61
C LYS A 303 64.83 27.93 47.98
N GLU A 304 65.31 28.13 46.74
CA GLU A 304 65.67 27.11 45.73
C GLU A 304 64.44 26.45 45.08
N LYS A 305 64.30 26.42 43.74
CA LYS A 305 65.29 26.73 42.69
C LYS A 305 64.63 27.32 41.44
#